data_AF-A0A963J5N4-F1
#
_entry.id   AF-A0A963J5N4-F1
#
_cell.length_a   1.000
_cell.length_b   1.000
_cell.length_c   1.000
_cell.angle_alpha   90.00
_cell.angle_beta   90.00
_cell.angle_gamma   90.00
#
_symmetry.space_group_name_H-M   'P 1'
#
loop_
_entity.id
_entity.type
_entity.pdbx_description
1 polymer ?
#
loop_
_entity_poly.entity_id
_entity_poly.type
_entity_poly.pdbx_seq_one_letter_code
_entity_poly.pdbx_strand_id
1 'polypeptide(L)'
;GLAQIDCATNQQINSVSPIDDCVDSRYLFWWTCSPAGQAQIVDNASATTLPILNKSKFEALPVVLPPLAEQARIVAEVDRHLSILREVEAEVDANLQRAQALRQSVLSKAFQAPQPNK
;
A
#
# COMPACT_ATOMS: atom_id res chain seq x y z
N GLY A 1 4.81 -3.33 6.87
CA GLY A 1 4.14 -2.01 6.82
C GLY A 1 5.02 -0.98 7.50
N LEU A 2 4.75 0.31 7.31
CA LEU A 2 5.45 1.38 8.00
C LEU A 2 4.78 1.64 9.35
N ALA A 3 5.49 1.40 10.45
CA ALA A 3 4.99 1.74 11.78
C ALA A 3 5.00 3.27 11.96
N GLN A 4 3.86 3.85 12.32
CA GLN A 4 3.71 5.29 12.59
C GLN A 4 3.71 5.63 14.10
N ILE A 5 3.68 4.59 14.93
CA ILE A 5 3.67 4.67 16.39
C ILE A 5 4.59 3.58 16.93
N ASP A 6 5.01 3.73 18.18
CA ASP A 6 5.76 2.70 18.87
C ASP A 6 4.96 1.40 18.93
N CYS A 7 5.58 0.30 18.50
CA CYS A 7 4.94 -1.00 18.45
C CYS A 7 5.94 -2.12 18.75
N ALA A 8 5.44 -3.23 19.26
CA ALA A 8 6.18 -4.47 19.40
C ALA A 8 5.72 -5.47 18.34
N THR A 9 6.66 -6.23 17.78
CA THR A 9 6.37 -7.28 16.80
C THR A 9 6.54 -8.66 17.42
N ASN A 10 5.85 -9.66 16.87
CA ASN A 10 6.03 -11.05 17.27
C ASN A 10 7.27 -11.66 16.58
N GLN A 11 7.59 -12.91 16.92
CA GLN A 11 8.76 -13.65 16.39
C GLN A 11 8.75 -13.86 14.86
N GLN A 12 7.61 -13.65 14.20
CA GLN A 12 7.46 -13.87 12.76
C GLN A 12 7.58 -12.57 11.94
N ILE A 13 7.72 -11.43 12.61
CA ILE A 13 7.80 -10.12 11.97
C ILE A 13 9.12 -9.46 12.33
N ASN A 14 9.97 -9.28 11.32
CA ASN A 14 11.18 -8.48 11.42
C ASN A 14 10.83 -6.99 11.33
N SER A 15 11.44 -6.18 12.20
CA SER A 15 11.41 -4.72 12.13
C SER A 15 12.74 -4.19 11.62
N VAL A 16 12.67 -3.07 10.92
CA VAL A 16 13.85 -2.36 10.41
C VAL A 16 13.74 -0.92 10.86
N SER A 17 14.82 -0.39 11.40
CA SER A 17 14.90 1.00 11.85
C SER A 17 16.23 1.58 11.39
N PRO A 18 16.23 2.71 10.66
CA PRO A 18 17.45 3.42 10.34
C PRO A 18 18.27 3.72 11.60
N ILE A 19 19.59 3.50 11.52
CA ILE A 19 20.52 3.79 12.61
C ILE A 19 21.03 5.24 12.52
N ASP A 20 20.98 5.83 11.33
CA ASP A 20 21.54 7.14 11.00
C ASP A 20 20.47 8.00 10.29
N ASP A 21 20.56 9.32 10.49
CA ASP A 21 19.67 10.33 9.90
C ASP A 21 19.83 10.47 8.38
N CYS A 22 20.82 9.79 7.78
CA CYS A 22 21.00 9.73 6.33
C CYS A 22 19.98 8.85 5.56
N VAL A 23 19.03 8.22 6.25
CA VAL A 23 18.01 7.35 5.64
C VAL A 23 16.59 7.78 6.05
N ASP A 24 15.74 8.12 5.08
CA ASP A 24 14.30 8.31 5.31
C ASP A 24 13.61 6.93 5.41
N SER A 25 12.96 6.66 6.54
CA SER A 25 12.21 5.41 6.78
C SER A 25 11.13 5.13 5.72
N ARG A 26 10.51 6.17 5.15
CA ARG A 26 9.52 6.02 4.07
C ARG A 26 10.19 5.60 2.77
N TYR A 27 11.35 6.17 2.48
CA TYR A 27 12.14 5.76 1.31
C TYR A 27 12.52 4.29 1.43
N LEU A 28 13.05 3.88 2.59
CA LEU A 28 13.43 2.49 2.83
C LEU A 28 12.23 1.55 2.65
N PHE A 29 11.06 1.91 3.20
CA PHE A 29 9.82 1.16 3.02
C PHE A 29 9.44 0.99 1.54
N TRP A 30 9.40 2.09 0.78
CA TRP A 30 9.04 2.04 -0.63
C TRP A 30 10.08 1.32 -1.49
N TRP A 31 11.37 1.46 -1.18
CA TRP A 31 12.44 0.71 -1.82
C TRP A 31 12.28 -0.79 -1.58
N THR A 32 11.99 -1.22 -0.34
CA THR A 32 11.73 -2.62 0.00
C THR A 32 10.53 -3.18 -0.76
N CYS A 33 9.49 -2.38 -1.01
CA CYS A 33 8.32 -2.77 -1.80
C CYS A 33 8.57 -2.72 -3.33
N SER A 34 9.65 -2.07 -3.78
CA SER A 34 9.97 -1.97 -5.21
C SER A 34 10.42 -3.31 -5.80
N PRO A 35 10.34 -3.50 -7.13
CA PRO A 35 10.83 -4.71 -7.77
C PRO A 35 12.30 -5.01 -7.47
N ALA A 36 13.14 -3.97 -7.37
CA ALA A 36 14.56 -4.12 -7.03
C ALA A 36 14.75 -4.61 -5.59
N GLY A 37 14.03 -4.02 -4.63
CA GLY A 37 14.09 -4.44 -3.22
C GLY A 37 13.54 -5.86 -3.02
N GLN A 38 12.44 -6.20 -3.69
CA GLN A 38 11.88 -7.56 -3.66
C GLN A 38 12.83 -8.59 -4.27
N ALA A 39 13.49 -8.27 -5.39
CA ALA A 39 14.49 -9.15 -5.97
C ALA A 39 15.63 -9.42 -4.99
N GLN A 40 16.17 -8.38 -4.34
CA GLN A 40 17.21 -8.56 -3.32
C GLN A 40 16.75 -9.45 -2.16
N ILE A 41 15.51 -9.28 -1.69
CA ILE A 41 14.95 -10.10 -0.60
C ILE A 41 14.82 -11.57 -1.02
N VAL A 42 14.28 -11.82 -2.21
CA VAL A 42 14.04 -13.17 -2.74
C VAL A 42 15.37 -13.89 -3.00
N ASP A 43 16.33 -13.21 -3.63
CA ASP A 43 17.63 -13.78 -3.97
C ASP A 43 18.45 -14.16 -2.73
N ASN A 44 18.24 -13.43 -1.62
CA ASN A 44 18.92 -13.70 -0.35
C ASN A 44 18.13 -14.65 0.58
N ALA A 45 16.86 -14.92 0.32
CA ALA A 45 16.05 -15.83 1.12
C ALA A 45 16.57 -17.28 1.00
N SER A 46 16.59 -18.03 2.12
CA SER A 46 16.94 -19.45 2.06
C SER A 46 15.78 -20.26 1.49
N ALA A 47 16.01 -20.97 0.39
CA ALA A 47 15.02 -21.84 -0.22
C ALA A 47 14.96 -23.19 0.51
N THR A 48 13.78 -23.58 1.01
CA THR A 48 13.49 -25.01 1.22
C THR A 48 11.99 -25.32 1.30
N THR A 49 11.13 -24.45 1.84
CA THR A 49 9.66 -24.66 1.77
C THR A 49 8.84 -23.38 1.96
N LEU A 50 9.35 -22.42 2.73
CA LEU A 50 8.84 -21.04 2.83
C LEU A 50 10.06 -20.10 2.73
N PRO A 51 10.02 -19.02 1.94
CA PRO A 51 11.10 -18.06 1.89
C PRO A 51 11.19 -17.36 3.26
N ILE A 52 12.08 -17.86 4.11
CA ILE A 52 12.39 -17.25 5.41
C ILE A 52 13.72 -16.53 5.25
N LEU A 53 13.66 -15.20 5.34
CA LEU A 53 14.85 -14.38 5.45
C LEU A 53 15.19 -14.23 6.93
N ASN A 54 16.24 -14.94 7.36
CA ASN A 54 16.72 -14.86 8.73
C ASN A 54 17.35 -13.48 9.02
N LYS A 55 17.46 -13.12 10.30
CA LYS A 55 17.95 -11.81 10.74
C LYS A 55 19.31 -11.45 10.14
N SER A 56 20.29 -12.35 10.17
CA SER A 56 21.64 -12.08 9.68
C SER A 56 21.68 -11.81 8.18
N LYS A 57 20.90 -12.54 7.38
CA LYS A 57 20.78 -12.29 5.93
C LYS A 57 20.01 -11.01 5.63
N PHE A 58 19.01 -10.70 6.45
CA PHE A 58 18.25 -9.45 6.35
C PHE A 58 19.16 -8.23 6.61
N GLU A 59 19.99 -8.28 7.65
CA GLU A 59 20.95 -7.23 7.98
C GLU A 59 22.01 -7.01 6.89
N ALA A 60 22.33 -8.03 6.11
CA ALA A 60 23.30 -7.97 5.02
C ALA A 60 22.70 -7.59 3.66
N LEU A 61 21.40 -7.28 3.59
CA LEU A 61 20.76 -6.92 2.32
C LEU A 61 21.36 -5.62 1.75
N PRO A 62 21.84 -5.62 0.50
CA PRO A 62 22.32 -4.41 -0.13
C PRO A 62 21.15 -3.49 -0.48
N VAL A 63 21.15 -2.29 0.11
CA VAL A 63 20.15 -1.23 -0.14
C VAL A 63 20.75 -0.15 -1.03
N VAL A 64 20.02 0.25 -2.08
CA VAL A 64 20.39 1.42 -2.88
C VAL A 64 20.01 2.66 -2.08
N LEU A 65 20.99 3.48 -1.70
CA LEU A 65 20.76 4.67 -0.88
C LEU A 65 21.21 5.94 -1.61
N PRO A 66 20.28 6.68 -2.26
CA PRO A 66 20.60 7.96 -2.88
C PRO A 66 20.72 9.07 -1.80
N PRO A 67 21.18 10.28 -2.15
CA PRO A 67 21.21 11.41 -1.21
C PRO A 67 19.84 11.71 -0.62
N LEU A 68 19.78 12.23 0.61
CA LEU A 68 18.52 12.52 1.33
C LEU A 68 17.51 13.35 0.51
N ALA A 69 17.97 14.35 -0.23
CA ALA A 69 17.11 15.16 -1.09
C ALA A 69 16.41 14.31 -2.17
N GLU A 70 17.11 13.34 -2.71
CA GLU A 70 16.58 12.42 -3.73
C GLU A 70 15.66 11.37 -3.11
N GLN A 71 15.97 10.88 -1.90
CA GLN A 71 15.06 10.02 -1.13
C GLN A 71 13.71 10.73 -0.91
N ALA A 72 13.74 11.98 -0.44
CA ALA A 72 12.54 12.78 -0.22
C ALA A 72 11.75 13.03 -1.51
N ARG A 73 12.45 13.31 -2.62
CA ARG A 73 11.82 13.49 -3.94
C ARG A 73 11.09 12.23 -4.40
N ILE A 74 11.72 11.05 -4.24
CA ILE A 74 11.11 9.77 -4.59
C ILE A 74 9.86 9.51 -3.73
N VAL A 75 9.95 9.71 -2.42
CA VAL A 75 8.82 9.53 -1.50
C VAL A 75 7.65 10.44 -1.89
N ALA A 76 7.93 11.71 -2.17
CA ALA A 76 6.89 12.66 -2.57
C ALA A 76 6.16 12.24 -3.85
N GLU A 77 6.89 11.68 -4.83
CA GLU A 77 6.29 11.22 -6.08
C GLU A 77 5.44 9.95 -5.89
N VAL A 78 5.87 9.03 -5.03
CA VAL A 78 5.08 7.85 -4.65
C VAL A 78 3.80 8.28 -3.93
N ASP A 79 3.91 9.18 -2.95
CA ASP A 79 2.76 9.68 -2.19
C ASP A 79 1.75 10.40 -3.11
N ARG A 80 2.26 11.19 -4.07
CA ARG A 80 1.42 11.86 -5.08
C ARG A 80 0.61 10.86 -5.90
N HIS A 81 1.24 9.80 -6.41
CA HIS A 81 0.53 8.77 -7.17
C HIS A 81 -0.50 8.01 -6.34
N LEU A 82 -0.15 7.65 -5.09
CA LEU A 82 -1.08 6.96 -4.20
C LEU A 82 -2.27 7.85 -3.82
N SER A 83 -2.07 9.16 -3.70
CA SER A 83 -3.17 10.10 -3.47
C SER A 83 -4.17 10.10 -4.63
N ILE A 84 -3.67 10.12 -5.87
CA ILE A 84 -4.53 10.07 -7.06
C ILE A 84 -5.30 8.74 -7.10
N LEU A 85 -4.64 7.62 -6.80
CA LEU A 85 -5.32 6.32 -6.77
C LEU A 85 -6.46 6.28 -5.75
N ARG A 86 -6.23 6.81 -4.54
CA ARG A 86 -7.29 6.90 -3.51
C ARG A 86 -8.47 7.77 -3.95
N GLU A 87 -8.21 8.87 -4.65
CA GLU A 87 -9.27 9.74 -5.17
C GLU A 87 -10.11 9.00 -6.22
N VAL A 88 -9.46 8.30 -7.15
CA VAL A 88 -10.13 7.50 -8.17
C VAL A 88 -10.93 6.35 -7.55
N GLU A 89 -10.37 5.63 -6.58
CA GLU A 89 -11.08 4.58 -5.84
C GLU A 89 -12.35 5.12 -5.18
N ALA A 90 -12.25 6.26 -4.50
CA ALA A 90 -13.40 6.91 -3.86
C ALA A 90 -14.46 7.34 -4.88
N GLU A 91 -14.06 7.83 -6.05
CA GLU A 91 -14.99 8.19 -7.13
C GLU A 91 -15.72 6.97 -7.70
N VAL A 92 -14.99 5.87 -7.93
CA VAL A 92 -15.56 4.60 -8.40
C VAL A 92 -16.60 4.08 -7.41
N ASP A 93 -16.27 4.06 -6.12
CA ASP A 93 -17.19 3.59 -5.07
C ASP A 93 -18.45 4.45 -4.99
N ALA A 94 -18.30 5.78 -5.05
CA ALA A 94 -19.43 6.71 -5.04
C ALA A 94 -20.34 6.50 -6.27
N ASN A 95 -19.76 6.28 -7.44
CA ASN A 95 -20.52 6.03 -8.67
C ASN A 95 -21.24 4.69 -8.64
N LEU A 96 -20.62 3.65 -8.06
CA LEU A 96 -21.28 2.35 -7.86
C LEU A 96 -22.51 2.47 -6.95
N GLN A 97 -22.39 3.21 -5.84
CA GLN A 97 -23.51 3.47 -4.93
C GLN A 97 -24.64 4.25 -5.62
N ARG A 98 -24.30 5.29 -6.41
CA ARG A 98 -25.29 6.06 -7.19
C ARG A 98 -26.01 5.19 -8.21
N ALA A 99 -25.29 4.32 -8.91
CA ALA A 99 -25.87 3.41 -9.90
C ALA A 99 -26.83 2.40 -9.25
N GLN A 100 -26.48 1.86 -8.08
CA GLN A 100 -27.35 0.97 -7.30
C GLN A 100 -28.62 1.70 -6.85
N ALA A 101 -28.50 2.91 -6.30
CA ALA A 101 -29.65 3.71 -5.88
C ALA A 101 -30.57 4.08 -7.05
N LEU A 102 -29.99 4.46 -8.20
CA LEU A 102 -30.76 4.77 -9.41
C LEU A 102 -31.52 3.53 -9.91
N ARG A 103 -30.86 2.37 -9.95
CA ARG A 103 -31.49 1.10 -10.33
C ARG A 103 -32.69 0.79 -9.42
N GLN A 104 -32.54 0.96 -8.11
CA GLN A 104 -33.63 0.75 -7.16
C GLN A 104 -34.78 1.75 -7.36
N SER A 105 -34.47 3.02 -7.62
CA SER A 105 -35.48 4.05 -7.90
C SER A 105 -36.27 3.78 -9.18
N VAL A 106 -35.60 3.38 -10.26
CA VAL A 106 -36.24 3.03 -11.54
C VAL A 106 -37.16 1.82 -11.38
N LEU A 107 -36.69 0.76 -10.71
CA LEU A 107 -37.52 -0.41 -10.43
C LEU A 107 -38.72 -0.05 -9.55
N SER A 108 -38.52 0.73 -8.49
CA SER A 108 -39.62 1.17 -7.63
C SER A 108 -40.67 1.96 -8.40
N LYS A 109 -40.26 2.88 -9.30
CA LYS A 109 -41.17 3.63 -10.17
C LYS A 109 -41.90 2.73 -11.16
N ALA A 110 -41.22 1.75 -11.76
CA ALA A 110 -41.83 0.83 -12.72
C ALA A 110 -42.87 -0.11 -12.11
N PHE A 111 -42.74 -0.43 -10.81
CA PHE A 111 -43.65 -1.31 -10.08
C PHE A 111 -44.64 -0.57 -9.16
N GLN A 112 -44.68 0.77 -9.18
CA GLN A 112 -45.75 1.55 -8.56
C GLN A 112 -46.96 1.57 -9.50
N ALA A 113 -48.07 0.94 -9.08
CA ALA A 113 -49.29 0.83 -9.88
C ALA A 113 -49.91 2.21 -10.21
N PRO A 114 -50.58 2.38 -11.37
CA PRO A 114 -51.34 3.60 -11.67
C PRO A 114 -52.41 3.80 -10.60
N GLN A 115 -52.48 5.01 -10.02
CA GLN A 115 -53.55 5.30 -9.08
C GLN A 115 -54.90 5.17 -9.78
N PRO A 116 -55.89 4.48 -9.19
CA PRO A 116 -57.22 4.40 -9.77
C PRO A 116 -57.82 5.80 -9.81
N ASN A 117 -58.18 6.27 -11.02
CA ASN A 117 -58.91 7.51 -11.23
C ASN A 117 -60.20 7.48 -10.38
N LYS A 118 -60.40 8.55 -9.59
CA LYS A 118 -61.67 8.84 -8.93
C LYS A 118 -62.70 9.36 -9.92
#